data_AF-X1T480-F1
#
_entry.id   AF-X1T480-F1
#
_cell.length_a   1.000
_cell.length_b   1.000
_cell.length_c   1.000
_cell.angle_alpha   90.00
_cell.angle_beta   90.00
_cell.angle_gamma   90.00
#
_symmetry.space_group_name_H-M   'P 1'
#
loop_
_entity.id
_entity.type
_entity.pdbx_description
1 polymer ?
#
loop_
_entity_poly.entity_id
_entity_poly.type
_entity_poly.pdbx_seq_one_letter_code
_entity_poly.pdbx_strand_id
1 'polypeptide(L)' 'MTWVSPTGHSDPDSKWNGEANAYDDNEDSSAGSDLVSPQTWSSFLELTHAAISCNKIR' A
#
# COMPACT_ATOMS: atom_id res chain seq x y z
N MET A 1 -4.24 17.32 -12.27
CA MET A 1 -3.80 16.82 -10.95
C MET A 1 -3.13 15.51 -11.24
N THR A 2 -1.82 15.42 -11.02
CA THR A 2 -1.05 14.20 -11.35
C THR A 2 -1.25 13.21 -10.23
N TRP A 3 -1.50 11.95 -10.55
CA TRP A 3 -1.58 10.88 -9.56
C TRP A 3 -0.16 10.52 -9.09
N VAL A 4 -0.06 9.90 -7.91
CA VAL A 4 1.12 9.91 -7.04
C VAL A 4 1.23 8.52 -6.43
N SER A 5 1.90 7.61 -7.15
CA SER A 5 1.97 6.18 -6.83
C SER A 5 3.07 5.89 -5.79
N PRO A 6 2.83 5.03 -4.78
CA PRO A 6 3.82 4.71 -3.76
C PRO A 6 5.19 4.35 -4.35
N THR A 7 6.25 4.81 -3.70
CA THR A 7 7.64 4.53 -4.10
C THR A 7 8.26 3.40 -3.27
N GLY A 8 7.53 2.91 -2.27
CA GLY A 8 8.00 1.85 -1.38
C GLY A 8 6.89 1.37 -0.44
N HIS A 9 7.12 0.23 0.19
CA HIS A 9 6.27 -0.31 1.25
C HIS A 9 7.11 -0.77 2.45
N SER A 10 6.45 -0.89 3.59
CA SER A 10 6.95 -1.50 4.81
C SER A 10 5.91 -2.50 5.29
N ASP A 11 6.31 -3.76 5.38
CA ASP A 11 5.54 -4.85 5.98
C ASP A 11 6.37 -5.50 7.10
N PRO A 12 6.34 -4.92 8.33
CA PRO A 12 7.18 -5.39 9.42
C PRO A 12 6.84 -6.79 9.91
N ASP A 13 5.61 -7.25 9.70
CA ASP A 13 5.14 -8.56 10.15
C ASP A 13 5.08 -9.61 9.03
N SER A 14 5.39 -9.22 7.79
CA SER A 14 5.49 -10.09 6.61
C SER A 14 4.19 -10.87 6.38
N LYS A 15 3.07 -10.18 6.55
CA LYS A 15 1.70 -10.72 6.43
C LYS A 15 0.98 -10.28 5.17
N TRP A 16 1.60 -9.41 4.39
CA TRP A 16 1.16 -9.05 3.06
C TRP A 16 2.01 -9.78 2.02
N ASN A 17 1.39 -10.02 0.87
CA ASN A 17 2.03 -10.64 -0.28
C ASN A 17 1.74 -9.79 -1.51
N GLY A 18 2.73 -9.67 -2.39
CA GLY A 18 2.58 -8.90 -3.62
C GLY A 18 2.45 -7.42 -3.35
N GLU A 19 3.17 -6.88 -2.37
CA GLU A 19 3.07 -5.51 -1.87
C GLU A 19 3.33 -4.48 -2.97
N ALA A 20 4.22 -4.79 -3.93
CA ALA A 20 4.44 -3.96 -5.12
C ALA A 20 3.21 -3.86 -6.03
N ASN A 21 2.25 -4.79 -5.93
CA ASN A 21 0.99 -4.77 -6.68
C ASN A 21 -0.06 -3.85 -6.03
N ALA A 22 0.21 -3.32 -4.82
CA ALA A 22 -0.60 -2.26 -4.23
C ALA A 22 -0.25 -0.87 -4.79
N TYR A 23 0.77 -0.79 -5.65
CA TYR A 23 1.16 0.47 -6.30
C TYR A 23 0.19 0.75 -7.45
N ASP A 24 -0.21 2.01 -7.57
CA ASP A 24 -1.03 2.47 -8.70
C ASP A 24 -0.28 2.25 -10.03
N ASP A 25 -1.01 1.87 -11.08
CA ASP A 25 -0.52 1.40 -12.40
C ASP A 25 0.22 0.04 -12.42
N ASN A 26 0.31 -0.70 -11.31
CA ASN A 26 0.71 -2.11 -11.37
C ASN A 26 -0.50 -2.99 -11.67
N GLU A 27 -0.65 -3.40 -12.93
CA GLU A 27 -1.72 -4.28 -13.41
C GLU A 27 -1.49 -5.77 -13.15
N ASP A 28 -0.41 -6.15 -12.44
CA ASP A 28 -0.27 -7.51 -11.91
C ASP A 28 -1.43 -7.82 -10.94
N SER A 29 -1.58 -9.09 -10.53
CA SER A 29 -2.84 -9.59 -9.96
C SER A 29 -3.42 -8.73 -8.83
N SER A 30 -2.76 -8.70 -7.68
CA SER A 30 -3.22 -8.01 -6.48
C SER A 30 -2.16 -8.08 -5.40
N ALA A 31 -2.23 -7.14 -4.46
CA ALA A 31 -1.68 -7.31 -3.13
C ALA A 31 -2.76 -7.90 -2.21
N GLY A 32 -2.38 -8.73 -1.26
CA GLY A 32 -3.31 -9.27 -0.28
C GLY A 32 -2.63 -9.69 1.02
N SER A 33 -3.38 -9.62 2.11
CA SER A 33 -2.94 -10.13 3.40
C SER A 33 -3.21 -11.64 3.54
N ASP A 34 -2.57 -12.25 4.53
CA ASP A 34 -2.92 -13.57 5.05
C ASP A 34 -4.42 -13.66 5.41
N LEU A 35 -4.97 -14.88 5.49
CA LEU A 35 -6.37 -15.11 5.85
C LEU A 35 -6.72 -14.46 7.21
N VAL A 36 -7.74 -13.60 7.18
CA VAL A 36 -8.21 -12.81 8.33
C VAL A 36 -9.61 -13.27 8.73
N SER A 37 -9.88 -13.33 10.04
CA SER A 37 -11.25 -13.56 10.50
C SER A 37 -12.14 -12.37 10.15
N PRO A 38 -13.41 -12.56 9.73
CA PRO A 38 -14.30 -11.47 9.28
C PRO A 38 -14.59 -10.37 10.31
N GLN A 39 -14.25 -10.59 11.59
CA GLN A 39 -14.47 -9.65 12.69
C GLN A 39 -13.18 -9.04 13.23
N THR A 40 -12.06 -9.28 12.57
CA THR A 40 -10.74 -8.79 12.99
C THR A 40 -10.07 -8.04 11.86
N TRP A 41 -9.26 -7.05 12.21
CA TRP A 41 -8.34 -6.45 11.26
C TRP A 41 -7.15 -7.39 11.03
N SER A 42 -6.59 -7.36 9.82
CA SER A 42 -5.29 -7.96 9.54
C SER A 42 -4.16 -7.09 10.13
N SER A 43 -2.93 -7.49 9.85
CA SER A 43 -1.80 -6.58 9.83
C SER A 43 -1.98 -5.42 8.85
N PHE A 44 -1.15 -4.40 9.00
CA PHE A 44 -1.14 -3.22 8.15
C PHE A 44 -0.01 -3.29 7.13
N LEU A 45 -0.30 -2.90 5.89
CA LEU A 45 0.72 -2.60 4.89
C LEU A 45 0.94 -1.09 4.87
N GLU A 46 2.15 -0.65 5.19
CA GLU A 46 2.51 0.76 5.18
C GLU A 46 3.06 1.12 3.81
N LEU A 47 2.41 2.05 3.10
CA LEU A 47 2.86 2.55 1.81
C LEU A 47 3.54 3.91 1.99
N THR A 48 4.70 4.06 1.34
CA THR A 48 5.50 5.29 1.38
C THR A 48 5.51 5.95 0.02
N HIS A 49 5.51 7.27 0.01
CA HIS A 49 5.61 8.07 -1.21
C HIS A 49 6.78 9.05 -1.09
N ALA A 50 7.39 9.39 -2.23
CA ALA A 50 8.31 10.53 -2.30
C ALA A 50 7.65 11.82 -1.80
N ALA A 51 8.46 12.79 -1.38
CA ALA A 51 7.96 14.07 -0.89
C ALA A 51 7.01 14.74 -1.91
N ILE A 52 5.78 15.01 -1.49
CA ILE A 52 4.76 15.67 -2.31
C ILE A 52 4.82 17.17 -2.05
N SER A 53 5.06 17.97 -3.09
CA SER A 53 5.00 19.42 -3.00
C SER A 53 3.56 19.91 -3.18
N CYS A 54 2.94 20.42 -2.11
CA CYS A 54 1.58 20.92 -2.14
C CYS A 54 1.41 22.21 -1.32
N ASN A 55 0.63 23.16 -1.84
CA ASN A 55 0.40 24.45 -1.19
C ASN A 55 -0.65 24.37 -0.07
N LYS A 56 -1.43 23.28 -0.03
CA LYS A 56 -2.46 23.00 0.96
C LYS A 56 -2.62 21.49 1.10
N ILE A 57 -2.87 21.03 2.33
CA ILE A 57 -3.31 19.68 2.64
C ILE A 57 -4.84 19.74 2.76
N ARG A 58 -5.56 18.79 2.19
CA ARG A 58 -7.02 18.67 2.34
C ARG A 58 -7.32 17.44 3.16
#